data_AF-A0A0B6YWB3-F1
#
_entry.id   AF-A0A0B6YWB3-F1
#
_cell.length_a   1.000
_cell.length_b   1.000
_cell.length_c   1.000
_cell.angle_alpha   90.00
_cell.angle_beta   90.00
_cell.angle_gamma   90.00
#
_symmetry.space_group_name_H-M   'P 1'
#
loop_
_entity.id
_entity.type
_entity.pdbx_description
1 polymer ?
#
loop_
_entity_poly.entity_id
_entity_poly.type
_entity_poly.pdbx_seq_one_letter_code
_entity_poly.pdbx_strand_id
1 'polypeptide(L)' 'MWSLKRKIEREIKDDVHIKFQRSEQVTRELVNRLGLEKELEGHGGCVNCLEWNDSGSILASGSDDLHVILWDPFKYKI' A
#
# COMPACT_ATOMS: atom_id res chain seq x y z
N MET A 1 37.40 -9.15 -10.59
CA MET A 1 37.01 -9.89 -9.38
C MET A 1 37.37 -9.13 -8.08
N TRP A 2 37.00 -7.85 -7.98
CA TRP A 2 37.13 -7.04 -6.74
C TRP A 2 36.00 -6.01 -6.54
N SER A 3 35.07 -5.86 -7.51
CA SER A 3 33.92 -4.94 -7.40
C SER A 3 32.63 -5.58 -6.87
N LEU A 4 32.50 -6.91 -6.87
CA LEU A 4 31.33 -7.60 -6.34
C LEU A 4 31.36 -7.76 -4.81
N LYS A 5 32.55 -7.91 -4.20
CA LYS A 5 32.67 -8.04 -2.73
C LYS A 5 32.17 -6.80 -1.98
N ARG A 6 32.41 -5.61 -2.52
CA ARG A 6 32.00 -4.34 -1.90
C ARG A 6 30.49 -4.09 -1.90
N LYS A 7 29.76 -4.67 -2.88
CA LYS A 7 28.31 -4.47 -2.98
C LYS A 7 27.58 -5.34 -1.98
N ILE A 8 28.05 -6.58 -1.80
CA ILE A 8 27.54 -7.52 -0.79
C ILE A 8 27.80 -6.99 0.63
N GLU A 9 28.97 -6.40 0.89
CA GLU A 9 29.29 -5.81 2.22
C GLU A 9 28.43 -4.58 2.58
N ARG A 10 27.90 -3.85 1.59
CA ARG A 10 26.94 -2.76 1.83
C ARG A 10 25.54 -3.29 2.15
N GLU A 11 25.08 -4.32 1.44
CA GLU A 11 23.79 -4.96 1.73
C GLU A 11 23.76 -5.67 3.08
N ILE A 12 24.91 -6.16 3.57
CA ILE A 12 25.03 -6.86 4.86
C ILE A 12 25.14 -5.88 6.06
N LYS A 13 25.58 -4.63 5.85
CA LYS A 13 25.79 -3.66 6.95
C LYS A 13 24.59 -2.77 7.28
N ASP A 14 23.50 -2.86 6.53
CA ASP A 14 22.20 -2.30 6.93
C ASP A 14 21.46 -3.25 7.91
N ASP A 15 22.26 -3.94 8.73
CA ASP A 15 21.91 -4.76 9.89
C ASP A 15 21.36 -3.92 11.07
N VAL A 16 20.82 -2.73 10.78
CA VAL A 16 19.64 -2.25 11.50
C VAL A 16 18.44 -2.97 10.87
N HIS A 17 18.46 -4.29 11.04
CA HIS A 17 17.31 -5.15 10.92
C HIS A 17 16.33 -4.66 11.99
N ILE A 18 15.55 -3.61 11.66
CA ILE A 18 14.27 -3.39 12.34
C ILE A 18 13.56 -4.71 12.09
N LYS A 19 13.61 -5.59 13.09
CA LYS A 19 12.77 -6.76 13.16
C LYS A 19 11.36 -6.19 13.20
N PHE A 20 10.78 -5.99 12.03
CA PHE A 20 9.36 -5.86 11.88
C PHE A 20 8.80 -7.24 12.23
N GLN A 21 8.72 -7.53 13.53
CA GLN A 21 7.84 -8.55 14.05
C GLN A 21 6.44 -8.07 13.68
N ARG A 22 6.02 -8.46 12.48
CA ARG A 22 4.64 -8.36 12.03
C ARG A 22 3.83 -9.34 12.87
N SER A 23 3.59 -8.95 14.12
CA SER A 23 2.59 -9.55 15.00
C SER A 23 1.23 -9.16 14.44
N GLU A 24 0.81 -9.81 13.36
CA GLU A 24 -0.53 -9.61 12.82
C GLU A 24 -1.49 -10.49 13.61
N GLN A 25 -2.38 -9.82 14.33
CA GLN A 25 -3.61 -10.36 14.93
C GLN A 25 -4.62 -10.79 13.85
N VAL A 26 -4.17 -11.17 12.66
CA VAL A 26 -5.01 -11.52 11.53
C VAL A 26 -5.25 -13.02 11.59
N THR A 27 -6.38 -13.40 12.20
CA THR A 27 -6.80 -14.78 12.24
C THR A 27 -7.37 -15.21 10.88
N ARG A 28 -7.43 -16.51 10.62
CA ARG A 28 -8.02 -17.05 9.37
C ARG A 28 -9.48 -16.61 9.21
N GLU A 29 -10.20 -16.45 10.32
CA GLU A 29 -11.58 -15.98 10.33
C GLU A 29 -11.70 -14.53 9.84
N LEU A 30 -10.72 -13.66 10.15
CA LEU A 30 -10.70 -12.30 9.63
C LEU A 30 -10.47 -12.29 8.11
N VAL A 31 -9.55 -13.14 7.63
CA VAL A 31 -9.27 -13.29 6.19
C VAL A 31 -10.50 -13.81 5.45
N ASN A 32 -11.22 -14.78 6.03
CA ASN A 32 -12.45 -15.32 5.45
C ASN A 32 -13.59 -14.29 5.38
N ARG A 33 -13.50 -13.19 6.13
CA ARG A 33 -14.47 -12.09 6.09
C ARG A 33 -14.08 -10.98 5.11
N LEU A 34 -12.90 -11.06 4.48
CA LEU A 34 -12.51 -10.10 3.45
C LEU A 34 -13.41 -10.28 2.23
N GLY A 35 -13.98 -9.18 1.78
CA GLY A 35 -14.83 -9.12 0.59
C GLY A 35 -14.71 -7.75 -0.07
N LEU A 36 -15.34 -7.60 -1.22
CA LEU A 36 -15.47 -6.31 -1.88
C LEU A 36 -16.41 -5.43 -1.05
N GLU A 37 -15.87 -4.42 -0.38
CA GLU A 37 -16.65 -3.47 0.41
C GLU A 37 -17.31 -2.39 -0.47
N LYS A 38 -16.56 -1.85 -1.44
CA LYS A 38 -17.02 -0.73 -2.27
C LYS A 38 -16.27 -0.65 -3.60
N GLU A 39 -16.98 -0.19 -4.62
CA GLU A 39 -16.42 0.23 -5.90
C GLU A 39 -16.38 1.77 -5.96
N LEU A 40 -15.23 2.33 -6.33
CA LEU A 40 -15.00 3.77 -6.43
C LEU A 40 -14.87 4.16 -7.90
N GLU A 41 -15.98 4.57 -8.50
CA GLU A 41 -16.03 4.98 -9.90
C GLU A 41 -15.64 6.46 -10.05
N GLY A 42 -14.64 6.75 -10.88
CA GLY A 42 -14.29 8.13 -11.21
C GLY A 42 -13.13 8.31 -12.18
N HIS A 43 -12.14 7.42 -12.15
CA HIS A 43 -11.04 7.48 -13.13
C HIS A 43 -11.53 7.06 -14.53
N GLY A 44 -11.06 7.80 -15.54
CA GLY A 44 -11.32 7.52 -16.95
C GLY A 44 -10.29 6.60 -17.60
N GLY A 45 -9.25 6.21 -16.87
CA GLY A 45 -8.17 5.33 -17.32
C GLY A 45 -7.76 4.32 -16.24
N CYS A 46 -6.72 3.54 -16.54
CA CYS A 46 -6.17 2.58 -15.58
C CYS A 46 -5.65 3.31 -14.33
N VAL A 47 -5.96 2.77 -13.15
CA VAL A 47 -5.38 3.24 -11.88
C VAL A 47 -4.08 2.50 -11.65
N ASN A 48 -2.99 3.24 -11.47
CA ASN A 48 -1.65 2.67 -11.39
C ASN A 48 -1.08 2.70 -9.97
N CYS A 49 -1.60 3.55 -9.10
CA CYS A 49 -1.16 3.68 -7.72
C CYS A 49 -2.30 4.06 -6.77
N LEU A 50 -2.17 3.61 -5.52
CA LEU A 50 -3.08 3.87 -4.40
C LEU A 50 -2.25 4.12 -3.15
N GLU A 51 -2.59 5.14 -2.37
CA GLU A 51 -1.92 5.45 -1.10
C GLU A 51 -2.95 6.00 -0.09
N TRP A 52 -2.97 5.43 1.11
CA TRP A 52 -3.75 5.97 2.23
C TRP A 52 -2.97 7.07 2.92
N ASN A 53 -3.67 8.08 3.46
CA ASN A 53 -3.06 8.95 4.44
C ASN A 53 -2.81 8.22 5.77
N ASP A 54 -1.95 8.79 6.63
CA ASP A 54 -1.55 8.16 7.90
C ASP A 54 -2.74 7.82 8.83
N SER A 55 -3.82 8.61 8.77
CA SER A 55 -5.03 8.37 9.56
C SER A 55 -5.99 7.35 8.95
N GLY A 56 -5.75 6.89 7.72
CA GLY A 56 -6.62 5.96 6.99
C GLY A 56 -7.98 6.56 6.63
N SER A 57 -8.16 7.88 6.65
CA SER A 57 -9.44 8.54 6.36
C SER A 57 -9.59 8.96 4.90
N ILE A 58 -8.48 9.08 4.17
CA ILE A 58 -8.46 9.49 2.77
C ILE A 58 -7.60 8.50 2.00
N LEU A 59 -8.11 8.07 0.84
CA LEU A 59 -7.37 7.27 -0.13
C LEU A 59 -7.06 8.15 -1.35
N ALA A 60 -5.80 8.24 -1.74
CA ALA A 60 -5.38 8.86 -2.99
C ALA A 60 -5.22 7.79 -4.08
N SER A 61 -5.66 8.08 -5.30
CA SER A 61 -5.43 7.25 -6.49
C SER A 61 -4.86 8.08 -7.64
N GLY A 62 -3.91 7.51 -8.39
CA GLY A 62 -3.34 8.11 -9.60
C GLY A 62 -3.58 7.23 -10.82
N SER A 63 -3.89 7.86 -11.96
CA SER A 63 -4.30 7.18 -13.19
C SER A 63 -3.66 7.74 -14.46
N ASP A 64 -3.66 6.93 -15.53
CA ASP A 64 -3.29 7.34 -16.89
C ASP A 64 -4.22 8.42 -17.48
N ASP A 65 -5.38 8.68 -16.86
CA ASP A 65 -6.24 9.80 -17.23
C ASP A 65 -5.68 11.18 -16.87
N LEU A 66 -4.44 11.24 -16.35
CA LEU A 66 -3.73 12.44 -15.92
C LEU A 66 -4.33 13.12 -14.69
N HIS A 67 -5.19 12.42 -13.93
CA HIS A 67 -5.78 12.93 -12.71
C HIS A 67 -5.33 12.13 -11.48
N VAL A 68 -5.40 12.82 -10.34
CA VAL A 68 -5.34 12.23 -9.01
C VAL A 68 -6.69 12.45 -8.35
N ILE A 69 -7.30 11.41 -7.79
CA ILE A 69 -8.55 11.51 -7.04
C ILE A 69 -8.28 11.24 -5.56
N LEU A 70 -8.80 12.11 -4.70
CA LEU A 70 -8.86 11.90 -3.26
C LEU A 70 -10.25 11.40 -2.89
N TRP A 71 -10.31 10.19 -2.36
CA TRP A 71 -11.52 9.54 -1.93
C TRP A 71 -11.72 9.70 -0.43
N ASP A 72 -12.96 9.95 -0.05
CA ASP A 72 -13.46 9.65 1.29
C ASP A 72 -14.26 8.32 1.17
N PRO A 73 -13.60 7.17 1.36
CA PRO A 73 -14.20 5.86 1.05
C PRO A 73 -15.34 5.51 1.99
N PHE A 74 -15.31 6.01 3.23
CA PHE A 74 -16.31 5.76 4.28
C PHE A 74 -17.49 6.72 4.22
N LYS A 75 -17.42 7.78 3.41
CA LYS A 75 -18.56 8.64 3.18
C LYS A 75 -19.58 7.94 2.31
N TYR A 76 -20.72 7.64 2.90
CA TYR A 76 -21.92 7.20 2.19
C TYR A 76 -22.61 8.44 1.61
N LYS A 77 -22.89 8.43 0.30
CA LYS A 77 -23.88 9.37 -0.26
C LYS A 77 -25.24 8.92 0.27
N ILE A 78 -25.91 9.79 1.01
CA ILE A 78 -27.31 9.62 1.45
C ILE A 78 -28.21 9.69 0.21
#